data_AF-A0A177LM97-F1
#
_entry.id   AF-A0A177LM97-F1
#
_cell.length_a   1.000
_cell.length_b   1.000
_cell.length_c   1.000
_cell.angle_alpha   90.00
_cell.angle_beta   90.00
_cell.angle_gamma   90.00
#
_symmetry.space_group_name_H-M   'P 1'
#
loop_
_entity.id
_entity.type
_entity.pdbx_description
1 polymer ?
#
loop_
_entity_poly.entity_id
_entity_poly.type
_entity_poly.pdbx_seq_one_letter_code
_entity_poly.pdbx_strand_id
1 'polypeptide(L)'
;MIPAGDAGTNLLGEKPRHDLSNKGKTSVRAIVDIGILDIDPKQIEPFSKGVKIIGASSDMMILDLSDNPDDLKVGDNVEFRMNYMAVLRAMNSEYVDKVIEQSINPKELKILENKN
;
A
#
# COMPACT_ATOMS: atom_id res chain seq x y z
N MET A 1 -1.99 -6.72 25.53
CA MET A 1 -2.15 -8.18 25.73
C MET A 1 -1.63 -8.88 24.48
N ILE A 2 -1.02 -10.07 24.58
CA ILE A 2 -0.67 -10.88 23.39
C ILE A 2 -1.77 -11.93 23.23
N PRO A 3 -2.26 -12.21 22.00
CA PRO A 3 -3.23 -13.27 21.78
C PRO A 3 -2.73 -14.61 22.34
N ALA A 4 -3.60 -15.34 23.02
CA ALA A 4 -3.31 -16.67 23.54
C ALA A 4 -3.99 -17.75 22.67
N GLY A 5 -3.38 -18.94 22.62
CA GLY A 5 -3.86 -20.08 21.82
C GLY A 5 -2.97 -20.40 20.63
N ASP A 6 -3.39 -21.40 19.85
CA ASP A 6 -2.66 -21.84 18.66
C ASP A 6 -2.91 -20.88 17.49
N ALA A 7 -1.82 -20.41 16.87
CA ALA A 7 -1.89 -19.59 15.68
C ALA A 7 -1.94 -20.44 14.40
N GLY A 8 -2.99 -20.22 13.60
CA GLY A 8 -3.08 -20.71 12.22
C GLY A 8 -2.14 -19.98 11.26
N THR A 9 -2.21 -20.34 9.98
CA THR A 9 -1.45 -19.70 8.90
C THR A 9 -2.33 -18.80 8.04
N ASN A 10 -1.78 -17.75 7.46
CA ASN A 10 -2.44 -16.98 6.40
C ASN A 10 -2.43 -17.75 5.06
N LEU A 11 -2.98 -17.14 4.00
CA LEU A 11 -3.06 -17.70 2.65
C LEU A 11 -1.70 -18.04 2.02
N LEU A 12 -0.63 -17.39 2.51
CA LEU A 12 0.74 -17.61 2.06
C LEU A 12 1.46 -18.69 2.90
N GLY A 13 0.77 -19.32 3.86
CA GLY A 13 1.36 -20.29 4.78
C GLY A 13 2.16 -19.66 5.92
N GLU A 14 2.10 -18.34 6.08
CA GLU A 14 2.84 -17.62 7.13
C GLU A 14 2.06 -17.64 8.45
N LYS A 15 2.75 -17.88 9.56
CA LYS A 15 2.17 -17.76 10.91
C LYS A 15 2.41 -16.36 11.47
N PRO A 16 1.43 -15.76 12.16
CA PRO A 16 1.62 -14.48 12.82
C PRO A 16 2.70 -14.60 13.91
N ARG A 17 3.67 -13.68 13.88
CA ARG A 17 4.71 -13.55 14.91
C ARG A 17 4.47 -12.27 15.69
N HIS A 18 4.48 -12.38 17.01
CA HIS A 18 4.33 -11.24 17.91
C HIS A 18 5.66 -10.90 18.57
N ASP A 19 6.12 -9.67 18.42
CA ASP A 19 7.27 -9.17 19.18
C ASP A 19 6.87 -8.94 20.65
N LEU A 20 7.55 -9.64 21.56
CA LEU A 20 7.36 -9.52 23.00
C LEU A 20 7.63 -8.09 23.51
N SER A 21 8.48 -7.32 22.83
CA SER A 21 8.77 -5.92 23.18
C SER A 21 7.55 -4.99 23.03
N ASN A 22 6.54 -5.43 22.26
CA ASN A 22 5.29 -4.70 22.03
C ASN A 22 4.15 -5.13 22.96
N LYS A 23 4.43 -5.99 23.96
CA LYS A 23 3.42 -6.43 24.93
C LYS A 23 2.83 -5.23 25.67
N GLY A 24 1.51 -5.06 25.52
CA GLY A 24 0.75 -4.02 26.22
C GLY A 24 0.66 -2.69 25.45
N LYS A 25 1.33 -2.56 24.31
CA LYS A 25 1.18 -1.43 23.41
C LYS A 25 -0.05 -1.59 22.51
N THR A 26 -0.56 -0.47 22.04
CA THR A 26 -1.63 -0.37 21.04
C THR A 26 -1.09 0.29 19.78
N SER A 27 -1.78 0.07 18.66
CA SER A 27 -1.50 0.75 17.40
C SER A 27 -2.81 0.88 16.61
N VAL A 28 -2.95 1.97 15.86
CA VAL A 28 -3.99 2.16 14.86
C VAL A 28 -3.64 1.37 13.62
N ARG A 29 -4.61 0.61 13.10
CA ARG A 29 -4.45 -0.17 11.87
C ARG A 29 -5.39 0.32 10.80
N ALA A 30 -4.87 0.50 9.59
CA ALA A 30 -5.69 0.74 8.40
C ALA A 30 -5.85 -0.56 7.61
N ILE A 31 -7.01 -0.71 7.00
CA ILE A 31 -7.27 -1.69 5.96
C ILE A 31 -7.39 -0.90 4.66
N VAL A 32 -6.57 -1.25 3.68
CA VAL A 32 -6.56 -0.60 2.37
C VAL A 32 -7.04 -1.57 1.31
N ASP A 33 -7.74 -1.03 0.31
CA ASP A 33 -8.40 -1.76 -0.79
C ASP A 33 -7.40 -2.13 -1.90
N ILE A 34 -6.37 -2.88 -1.51
CA ILE A 34 -5.38 -3.47 -2.41
C ILE A 34 -4.83 -4.74 -1.77
N GLY A 35 -4.88 -5.86 -2.49
CA GLY A 35 -4.48 -7.17 -1.98
C GLY A 35 -3.37 -7.84 -2.78
N ILE A 36 -3.10 -9.11 -2.42
CA ILE A 36 -2.06 -9.95 -3.04
C ILE A 36 -2.36 -10.23 -4.52
N LEU A 37 -3.64 -10.20 -4.94
CA LEU A 37 -3.99 -10.39 -6.34
C LEU A 37 -3.53 -9.19 -7.19
N ASP A 38 -3.68 -7.99 -6.67
CA ASP A 38 -3.36 -6.73 -7.34
C ASP A 38 -1.86 -6.48 -7.39
N ILE A 39 -1.18 -6.70 -6.26
CA ILE A 39 0.24 -6.35 -6.10
C ILE A 39 0.94 -7.32 -5.15
N ASP A 40 2.25 -7.52 -5.33
CA ASP A 40 3.06 -8.21 -4.32
C ASP A 40 3.43 -7.22 -3.20
N PRO A 41 2.97 -7.41 -1.95
CA PRO A 41 3.27 -6.49 -0.84
C PRO A 41 4.77 -6.36 -0.55
N LYS A 42 5.61 -7.30 -1.02
CA LYS A 42 7.08 -7.25 -0.87
C LYS A 42 7.75 -6.34 -1.89
N GLN A 43 7.02 -5.88 -2.91
CA GLN A 43 7.53 -5.05 -4.00
C GLN A 43 7.09 -3.59 -3.90
N ILE A 44 6.38 -3.24 -2.82
CA ILE A 44 5.95 -1.88 -2.50
C ILE A 44 6.36 -1.49 -1.08
N GLU A 45 6.43 -0.19 -0.83
CA GLU A 45 6.70 0.37 0.48
C GLU A 45 5.81 1.61 0.70
N PRO A 46 5.13 1.75 1.87
CA PRO A 46 4.39 2.97 2.18
C PRO A 46 5.25 4.22 2.04
N PHE A 47 4.69 5.30 1.47
CA PHE A 47 5.45 6.53 1.28
C PHE A 47 5.72 7.25 2.62
N SER A 48 4.70 7.32 3.47
CA SER A 48 4.74 7.91 4.82
C SER A 48 5.68 7.15 5.75
N LYS A 49 6.50 7.89 6.50
CA LYS A 49 7.45 7.30 7.45
C LYS A 49 6.70 6.65 8.62
N GLY A 50 7.12 5.46 9.01
CA GLY A 50 6.58 4.76 10.18
C GLY A 50 5.37 3.87 9.88
N VAL A 51 4.73 4.05 8.72
CA VAL A 51 3.67 3.14 8.24
C VAL A 51 4.30 1.82 7.79
N LYS A 52 3.75 0.69 8.24
CA LYS A 52 4.27 -0.65 7.91
C LYS A 52 3.18 -1.56 7.39
N ILE A 53 3.49 -2.30 6.33
CA ILE A 53 2.64 -3.42 5.89
C ILE A 53 2.84 -4.58 6.85
N ILE A 54 1.77 -5.05 7.50
CA ILE A 54 1.85 -6.15 8.49
C ILE A 54 1.07 -7.41 8.09
N GLY A 55 0.32 -7.35 6.99
CA GLY A 55 -0.39 -8.49 6.44
C GLY A 55 -1.21 -8.11 5.21
N ALA A 56 -1.61 -9.12 4.44
CA ALA A 56 -2.49 -8.95 3.29
C ALA A 56 -3.34 -10.21 3.06
N SER A 57 -4.52 -10.02 2.47
CA SER A 57 -5.41 -11.04 1.91
C SER A 57 -5.36 -10.97 0.37
N SER A 58 -6.27 -11.66 -0.30
CA SER A 58 -6.43 -11.60 -1.75
C SER A 58 -6.75 -10.19 -2.25
N ASP A 59 -7.56 -9.44 -1.49
CA ASP A 59 -8.25 -8.19 -1.86
C ASP A 59 -7.92 -7.00 -0.96
N MET A 60 -7.28 -7.22 0.20
CA MET A 60 -7.02 -6.16 1.18
C MET A 60 -5.61 -6.26 1.77
N MET A 61 -5.11 -5.15 2.26
CA MET A 61 -3.83 -5.07 2.96
C MET A 61 -3.98 -4.33 4.29
N ILE A 62 -3.26 -4.80 5.30
CA ILE A 62 -3.27 -4.23 6.64
C ILE A 62 -1.99 -3.42 6.85
N LEU A 63 -2.17 -2.15 7.19
CA LEU A 63 -1.11 -1.23 7.56
C LEU A 63 -1.13 -0.96 9.07
N ASP A 64 0.04 -0.97 9.70
CA ASP A 64 0.29 -0.46 11.04
C ASP A 64 0.65 1.02 10.94
N LEU A 65 -0.21 1.90 11.48
CA LEU A 65 -0.03 3.35 11.49
C LEU A 65 0.58 3.85 12.80
N SER A 66 0.93 2.95 13.74
CA SER A 66 1.36 3.31 15.10
C SER A 66 0.34 4.22 15.79
N ASP A 67 0.72 5.43 16.19
CA ASP A 67 -0.18 6.40 16.83
C ASP A 67 -0.94 7.28 15.82
N ASN A 68 -0.87 6.94 14.52
CA ASN A 68 -1.48 7.69 13.41
C ASN A 68 -1.13 9.20 13.40
N PRO A 69 0.16 9.56 13.32
CA PRO A 69 0.60 10.96 13.41
C PRO A 69 0.09 11.84 12.26
N ASP A 70 -0.20 11.22 11.11
CA ASP A 70 -0.71 11.90 9.91
C ASP A 70 -2.26 12.05 9.93
N ASP A 71 -2.93 11.63 11.02
CA ASP A 71 -4.41 11.66 11.21
C ASP A 71 -5.19 11.07 10.02
N LEU A 72 -4.70 9.95 9.45
CA LEU A 72 -5.38 9.25 8.35
C LEU A 72 -6.75 8.74 8.79
N LYS A 73 -7.74 8.93 7.92
CA LYS A 73 -9.15 8.55 8.11
C LYS A 73 -9.64 7.69 6.96
N VAL A 74 -10.78 7.04 7.19
CA VAL A 74 -11.46 6.27 6.14
C VAL A 74 -11.81 7.21 4.99
N GLY A 75 -11.43 6.80 3.78
CA GLY A 75 -11.60 7.60 2.55
C GLY A 75 -10.34 8.36 2.13
N ASP A 76 -9.33 8.46 2.99
CA ASP A 76 -8.03 9.01 2.60
C ASP A 76 -7.24 8.02 1.76
N ASN A 77 -6.34 8.55 0.93
CA ASN A 77 -5.44 7.77 0.10
C ASN A 77 -4.12 7.48 0.84
N VAL A 78 -3.56 6.30 0.61
CA VAL A 78 -2.21 5.94 1.06
C VAL A 78 -1.33 5.71 -0.16
N GLU A 79 -0.22 6.43 -0.23
CA GLU A 79 0.73 6.31 -1.32
C GLU A 79 1.78 5.24 -1.04
N PHE A 80 2.21 4.55 -2.10
CA PHE A 80 3.26 3.55 -2.03
C PHE A 80 4.35 3.85 -3.07
N ARG A 81 5.60 3.68 -2.66
CA ARG A 81 6.72 3.52 -3.59
C ARG A 81 6.64 2.13 -4.17
N MET A 82 6.74 2.03 -5.48
CA MET A 82 6.67 0.76 -6.22
C MET A 82 7.98 0.53 -6.95
N ASN A 83 8.49 -0.69 -6.90
CA ASN A 83 9.58 -1.08 -7.78
C ASN A 83 9.05 -1.55 -9.15
N TYR A 84 9.95 -1.92 -10.06
CA TYR A 84 9.59 -2.36 -11.41
C TYR A 84 8.57 -3.51 -11.43
N MET A 85 8.72 -4.53 -10.57
CA MET A 85 7.83 -5.68 -10.55
C MET A 85 6.43 -5.32 -10.06
N ALA A 86 6.35 -4.45 -9.04
CA ALA A 86 5.09 -3.89 -8.58
C ALA A 86 4.36 -3.12 -9.71
N VAL A 87 5.08 -2.23 -10.41
CA VAL A 87 4.50 -1.45 -11.53
C VAL A 87 4.06 -2.37 -12.66
N LEU A 88 4.92 -3.30 -13.09
CA LEU A 88 4.60 -4.25 -14.16
C LEU A 88 3.31 -5.02 -13.85
N ARG A 89 3.16 -5.49 -12.61
CA ARG A 89 1.97 -6.24 -12.18
C ARG A 89 0.72 -5.36 -12.17
N ALA A 90 0.80 -4.18 -11.55
CA ALA A 90 -0.32 -3.24 -11.48
C ALA A 90 -0.81 -2.82 -12.88
N MET A 91 0.12 -2.57 -13.81
CA MET A 91 -0.19 -2.23 -15.20
C MET A 91 -0.89 -3.35 -15.97
N ASN A 92 -0.71 -4.62 -15.57
CA ASN A 92 -1.34 -5.79 -16.19
C ASN A 92 -2.58 -6.31 -15.43
N SER A 93 -2.94 -5.74 -14.28
CA SER A 93 -4.12 -6.16 -13.52
C SER A 93 -5.39 -5.46 -14.03
N GLU A 94 -6.46 -6.17 -14.37
CA GLU A 94 -7.75 -5.52 -14.73
C GLU A 94 -8.45 -4.88 -13.52
N TYR A 95 -8.03 -5.21 -12.29
CA TYR A 95 -8.65 -4.74 -11.05
C TYR A 95 -8.01 -3.47 -10.47
N VAL A 96 -6.94 -2.98 -11.10
CA VAL A 96 -6.25 -1.74 -10.70
C VAL A 96 -6.53 -0.66 -11.73
N ASP A 97 -7.13 0.45 -11.29
CA ASP A 97 -7.35 1.62 -12.15
C ASP A 97 -6.03 2.30 -12.52
N LYS A 98 -5.90 2.72 -13.79
CA LYS A 98 -4.76 3.49 -14.28
C LYS A 98 -5.23 4.89 -14.61
N VAL A 99 -4.86 5.84 -13.76
CA VAL A 99 -5.13 7.26 -13.97
C VAL A 99 -3.84 7.90 -14.47
N ILE A 100 -3.89 8.49 -15.67
CA ILE A 100 -2.75 9.21 -16.25
C ILE A 100 -2.93 10.69 -15.95
N GLU A 101 -2.07 11.24 -15.10
CA GLU A 101 -2.01 12.69 -14.88
C GLU A 101 -1.11 13.34 -15.93
N GLN A 102 -1.71 14.09 -16.85
CA GLN A 102 -0.96 14.82 -17.87
C GLN A 102 -0.74 16.26 -17.38
N SER A 103 0.50 16.58 -17.01
CA SER A 103 0.92 17.98 -16.85
C SER A 103 1.43 18.49 -18.19
N ILE A 104 0.55 19.08 -18.98
CA ILE A 104 0.96 19.72 -20.24
C ILE A 104 1.65 21.04 -19.89
N ASN A 105 2.95 21.15 -20.19
CA ASN A 105 3.63 22.42 -20.11
C ASN A 105 3.20 23.29 -21.30
N PRO A 106 2.59 24.48 -21.09
CA PRO A 106 2.14 25.33 -22.20
C PRO A 106 3.23 25.71 -23.20
N LYS A 107 4.51 25.63 -22.82
CA LYS A 107 5.65 25.86 -23.72
C LYS A 107 5.82 24.77 -24.78
N GLU A 108 5.40 23.53 -24.51
CA GLU A 108 5.48 22.41 -25.47
C GLU A 108 4.44 22.54 -26.59
N LEU A 109 3.32 23.23 -26.33
CA LEU A 109 2.29 23.54 -27.33
C LEU A 109 2.77 24.61 -28.35
N LYS A 110 3.65 25.53 -27.95
CA LYS A 110 4.15 26.61 -28.84
C LYS A 110 4.99 26.12 -30.02
N ILE A 111 5.54 24.91 -29.96
CA ILE A 111 6.29 24.29 -31.07
C ILE A 111 5.34 23.85 -32.19
N LEU A 112 4.04 23.69 -31.90
CA LEU A 112 3.01 23.33 -32.87
C LEU A 112 2.34 24.56 -33.55
N GLU A 113 2.46 25.76 -32.96
CA GLU A 113 1.85 26.98 -33.52
C GLU A 113 2.60 27.55 -34.74
N ASN A 114 3.88 27.22 -34.93
CA ASN A 114 4.72 27.71 -36.03
C ASN A 114 4.89 26.71 -37.19
N LYS A 115 3.96 25.75 -37.33
CA LYS A 115 4.03 24.69 -38.35
C LYS A 115 3.11 24.87 -39.56
N ASN A 116 2.61 26.08 -39.80
CA ASN A 116 1.85 26.45 -41.00
C ASN A 116 2.62 27.46 -41.86
#